data_AF-A0A9W6NY21-F1
#
_entry.id   AF-A0A9W6NY21-F1
#
_cell.length_a   1.000
_cell.length_b   1.000
_cell.length_c   1.000
_cell.angle_alpha   90.00
_cell.angle_beta   90.00
_cell.angle_gamma   90.00
#
_symmetry.space_group_name_H-M   'P 1'
#
loop_
_entity.id
_entity.type
_entity.pdbx_description
1 polymer ?
#
loop_
_entity_poly.entity_id
_entity_poly.type
_entity_poly.pdbx_seq_one_letter_code
_entity_poly.pdbx_strand_id
1 'polypeptide(L)'
;MAWNPDYCTVGELCDYLRVGDTADDGQIALAISAASRAVDNTCRRQFGIDDVAKPRVYTARVDEHGRHVVDVDDTMYVPGDGTYPPSYPPFFPSTGTVPIVVAADFAGDGGFATTITSWSWGPSNAPMSGRPWTQLVSRQALPLRPDAVRITSRWGWTEFPEAIRQATLMQAARFHARRDAPFGVAGSPETGSELRLLAKVDPDVAVLLQPFTRKWWTA
;
A
#
# COMPACT_ATOMS: atom_id res chain seq x y z
N MET A 1 -12.46 2.21 5.61
CA MET A 1 -11.70 3.28 4.94
C MET A 1 -11.88 3.08 3.45
N ALA A 2 -12.62 3.94 2.76
CA ALA A 2 -12.86 3.81 1.33
C ALA A 2 -11.66 4.37 0.56
N TRP A 3 -10.59 3.58 0.48
CA TRP A 3 -9.58 3.66 -0.56
C TRP A 3 -9.61 2.34 -1.30
N ASN A 4 -10.00 2.36 -2.59
CA ASN A 4 -9.03 2.08 -3.64
C ASN A 4 -9.69 2.13 -5.02
N PRO A 5 -9.06 2.74 -6.03
CA PRO A 5 -9.26 2.32 -7.41
C PRO A 5 -8.77 0.87 -7.59
N ASP A 6 -9.22 0.22 -8.65
CA ASP A 6 -8.73 -1.11 -9.01
C ASP A 6 -7.30 -1.05 -9.58
N TYR A 7 -6.51 -2.13 -9.40
CA TYR A 7 -5.09 -2.15 -9.74
C TYR A 7 -4.78 -2.36 -11.22
N CYS A 8 -5.79 -2.72 -12.01
CA CYS A 8 -5.74 -2.77 -13.45
C CYS A 8 -7.06 -2.30 -14.03
N THR A 9 -7.03 -1.90 -15.30
CA THR A 9 -8.21 -1.48 -16.05
C THR A 9 -8.85 -2.65 -16.78
N VAL A 10 -10.10 -2.47 -17.20
CA VAL A 10 -10.81 -3.45 -18.05
C VAL A 10 -10.03 -3.70 -19.34
N GLY A 11 -9.54 -2.64 -20.00
CA GLY A 11 -8.74 -2.77 -21.23
C GLY A 11 -7.46 -3.59 -21.05
N GLU A 12 -6.72 -3.38 -19.96
CA GLU A 12 -5.53 -4.18 -19.65
C GLU A 12 -5.86 -5.67 -19.48
N LEU A 13 -7.00 -6.02 -18.86
CA LEU A 13 -7.41 -7.42 -18.76
C LEU A 13 -7.92 -7.97 -20.10
N CYS A 14 -8.64 -7.19 -20.90
CA CYS A 14 -9.08 -7.60 -22.23
C CYS A 14 -7.88 -7.92 -23.14
N ASP A 15 -6.85 -7.07 -23.13
CA ASP A 15 -5.59 -7.31 -23.85
C ASP A 15 -4.89 -8.58 -23.35
N TYR A 16 -4.87 -8.80 -22.03
CA TYR A 16 -4.29 -9.99 -21.41
C TYR A 16 -5.03 -11.28 -21.79
N LEU A 17 -6.37 -11.24 -21.82
CA LEU A 17 -7.23 -12.37 -22.19
C LEU A 17 -7.37 -12.55 -23.71
N ARG A 18 -6.91 -11.57 -24.50
CA ARG A 18 -7.11 -11.49 -25.95
C ARG A 18 -8.60 -11.44 -26.35
N VAL A 19 -9.40 -10.72 -25.57
CA VAL A 19 -10.82 -10.45 -25.86
C VAL A 19 -10.91 -9.11 -26.59
N GLY A 20 -11.52 -9.11 -27.78
CA GLY A 20 -11.62 -7.93 -28.64
C GLY A 20 -12.99 -7.25 -28.65
N ASP A 21 -13.99 -7.82 -27.97
CA ASP A 21 -15.32 -7.25 -27.82
C ASP A 21 -15.55 -6.73 -26.40
N THR A 22 -16.64 -5.98 -26.20
CA THR A 22 -16.98 -5.34 -24.93
C THR A 22 -18.18 -6.01 -24.23
N ALA A 23 -18.56 -7.22 -24.64
CA ALA A 23 -19.76 -7.87 -24.14
C ALA A 23 -19.64 -8.24 -22.65
N ASP A 24 -18.44 -8.57 -22.22
CA ASP A 24 -18.13 -9.03 -20.86
C ASP A 24 -17.50 -7.95 -19.96
N ASP A 25 -17.36 -6.70 -20.42
CA ASP A 25 -16.67 -5.61 -19.70
C ASP A 25 -17.15 -5.45 -18.25
N GLY A 26 -18.47 -5.53 -18.02
CA GLY A 26 -19.04 -5.42 -16.68
C GLY A 26 -18.63 -6.56 -15.74
N GLN A 27 -18.45 -7.76 -16.28
CA GLN A 27 -18.06 -8.94 -15.50
C GLN A 27 -16.55 -9.00 -15.31
N ILE A 28 -15.79 -8.54 -16.30
CA ILE A 28 -14.36 -8.29 -16.19
C ILE A 28 -14.09 -7.26 -15.09
N ALA A 29 -14.85 -6.16 -15.04
CA ALA A 29 -14.73 -5.17 -13.97
C ALA A 29 -14.96 -5.80 -12.58
N LEU A 30 -16.00 -6.62 -12.42
CA LEU A 30 -16.24 -7.34 -11.16
C LEU A 30 -15.09 -8.28 -10.77
N ALA A 31 -14.52 -9.01 -11.75
CA ALA A 31 -13.40 -9.89 -11.51
C ALA A 31 -12.14 -9.12 -11.09
N ILE A 32 -11.88 -7.96 -11.70
CA ILE A 32 -10.79 -7.04 -11.37
C ILE A 32 -10.96 -6.50 -9.95
N SER A 33 -12.15 -6.02 -9.58
CA SER A 33 -12.39 -5.50 -8.24
C SER A 33 -12.20 -6.60 -7.18
N ALA A 34 -12.72 -7.82 -7.44
CA ALA A 34 -12.52 -8.97 -6.55
C ALA A 34 -11.03 -9.35 -6.43
N ALA A 35 -10.30 -9.36 -7.54
CA ALA A 35 -8.86 -9.65 -7.56
C ALA A 35 -8.06 -8.61 -6.76
N SER A 36 -8.37 -7.32 -6.95
CA SER A 36 -7.74 -6.23 -6.21
C SER A 36 -7.95 -6.38 -4.70
N ARG A 37 -9.16 -6.73 -4.25
CA ARG A 37 -9.42 -7.01 -2.82
C ARG A 37 -8.71 -8.26 -2.30
N ALA A 38 -8.55 -9.29 -3.15
CA ALA A 38 -7.78 -10.47 -2.79
C ALA A 38 -6.29 -10.13 -2.60
N VAL A 39 -5.73 -9.28 -3.46
CA VAL A 39 -4.36 -8.77 -3.32
C VAL A 39 -4.22 -7.94 -2.05
N ASP A 40 -5.18 -7.06 -1.74
CA ASP A 40 -5.18 -6.27 -0.50
C ASP A 40 -5.10 -7.16 0.75
N ASN A 41 -5.98 -8.17 0.80
CA ASN A 41 -6.06 -9.10 1.91
C ASN A 41 -4.77 -9.92 2.06
N THR A 42 -4.16 -10.30 0.94
CA THR A 42 -2.90 -11.07 0.92
C THR A 42 -1.72 -10.21 1.36
N CYS A 43 -1.63 -8.97 0.88
CA CYS A 43 -0.55 -8.05 1.23
C CYS A 43 -0.73 -7.41 2.61
N ARG A 44 -1.95 -7.45 3.18
CA ARG A 44 -2.36 -6.70 4.37
C ARG A 44 -2.06 -5.21 4.23
N ARG A 45 -2.18 -4.72 3.00
CA ARG A 45 -1.84 -3.37 2.53
C ARG A 45 -2.73 -3.02 1.36
N GLN A 46 -2.87 -1.73 1.09
CA GLN A 46 -3.50 -1.22 -0.12
C GLN A 46 -2.48 -0.36 -0.87
N PHE A 47 -2.57 -0.36 -2.20
CA PHE A 47 -1.68 0.41 -3.06
C PHE A 47 -2.46 1.55 -3.69
N GLY A 48 -1.83 2.71 -3.83
CA GLY A 48 -2.48 3.96 -4.24
C GLY A 48 -2.22 5.06 -3.23
N ILE A 49 -2.28 6.30 -3.69
CA ILE A 49 -1.98 7.49 -2.88
C ILE A 49 -3.24 8.30 -2.62
N ASP A 50 -3.22 8.94 -1.47
CA ASP A 50 -4.17 9.96 -1.08
C ASP A 50 -3.72 11.32 -1.63
N ASP A 51 -4.47 11.89 -2.57
CA ASP A 51 -4.10 13.15 -3.23
C ASP A 51 -4.03 14.35 -2.26
N VAL A 52 -4.68 14.21 -1.10
CA VAL A 52 -4.74 15.22 -0.04
C VAL A 52 -4.07 14.68 1.23
N ALA A 53 -3.23 15.52 1.86
CA ALA A 53 -2.62 15.17 3.14
C ALA A 53 -3.71 15.07 4.23
N LYS A 54 -3.73 13.95 4.97
CA LYS A 54 -4.72 13.71 6.03
C LYS A 54 -4.03 13.49 7.38
N PRO A 55 -4.55 14.09 8.46
CA PRO A 55 -4.08 13.80 9.80
C PRO A 55 -4.47 12.37 10.20
N ARG A 56 -3.50 11.61 10.72
CA ARG A 56 -3.71 10.32 11.38
C ARG A 56 -3.04 10.34 12.74
N VAL A 57 -3.59 9.59 13.68
CA VAL A 57 -3.13 9.53 15.06
C VAL A 57 -2.47 8.18 15.30
N TYR A 58 -1.36 8.19 16.02
CA TYR A 58 -0.48 7.06 16.24
C TYR A 58 0.03 7.05 17.68
N THR A 59 0.48 5.86 18.10
CA THR A 59 1.13 5.64 19.38
C THR A 59 2.65 5.59 19.19
N ALA A 60 3.40 6.38 19.96
CA ALA A 60 4.86 6.32 19.95
C ALA A 60 5.36 5.18 20.86
N ARG A 61 6.47 4.56 20.46
CA ARG A 61 7.24 3.61 21.26
C ARG A 61 8.69 4.04 21.34
N VAL A 62 9.44 3.46 22.27
CA VAL A 62 10.89 3.64 22.37
C VAL A 62 11.57 2.42 21.75
N ASP A 63 12.57 2.63 20.90
CA ASP A 63 13.40 1.55 20.37
C ASP A 63 14.48 1.12 21.38
N GLU A 64 15.20 0.04 21.07
CA GLU A 64 16.30 -0.47 21.91
C GLU A 64 17.44 0.54 22.15
N HIS A 65 17.52 1.59 21.33
CA HIS A 65 18.53 2.65 21.40
C HIS A 65 18.00 3.91 22.12
N GLY A 66 16.81 3.86 22.72
CA GLY A 66 16.21 4.99 23.44
C GLY A 66 15.61 6.08 22.55
N ARG A 67 15.47 5.84 21.24
CA ARG A 67 14.85 6.79 20.30
C ARG A 67 13.35 6.59 20.27
N HIS A 68 12.61 7.68 20.11
CA HIS A 68 11.17 7.62 19.94
C HIS A 68 10.84 7.26 18.49
N VAL A 69 10.09 6.17 18.29
CA VAL A 69 9.68 5.66 17.00
C VAL A 69 8.16 5.57 16.95
N VAL A 70 7.58 5.97 15.84
CA VAL A 70 6.16 5.84 15.55
C VAL A 70 6.03 4.95 14.33
N ASP A 71 5.37 3.81 14.46
CA ASP A 71 5.00 2.98 13.31
C ASP A 71 3.80 3.64 12.62
N VAL A 72 3.98 4.01 11.35
CA VAL A 72 2.99 4.74 10.58
C VAL A 72 2.42 3.89 9.45
N ASP A 73 1.42 4.43 8.77
CA ASP A 73 1.00 3.92 7.48
C ASP A 73 2.03 4.19 6.38
N ASP A 74 1.93 3.44 5.30
CA ASP A 74 2.81 3.58 4.15
C ASP A 74 2.73 5.05 3.66
N THR A 75 3.87 5.70 3.49
CA THR A 75 3.98 7.04 2.89
C THR A 75 5.18 7.07 1.97
N MET A 76 5.02 7.59 0.75
CA MET A 76 6.07 7.64 -0.26
C MET A 76 6.44 9.08 -0.59
N TYR A 77 7.63 9.24 -1.14
CA TYR A 77 8.09 10.52 -1.66
C TYR A 77 7.19 10.99 -2.79
N VAL A 78 6.63 12.19 -2.67
CA VAL A 78 5.96 12.87 -3.79
C VAL A 78 6.80 14.09 -4.17
N PRO A 79 7.27 14.21 -5.43
CA PRO A 79 7.98 15.41 -5.87
C PRO A 79 7.20 16.69 -5.53
N GLY A 80 7.82 17.58 -4.74
CA GLY A 80 7.24 18.88 -4.35
C GLY A 80 6.41 18.89 -3.06
N ASP A 81 6.25 17.78 -2.34
CA ASP A 81 5.46 17.73 -1.09
C ASP A 81 6.25 18.01 0.20
N GLY A 82 7.57 18.25 0.10
CA GLY A 82 8.44 18.49 1.25
C GLY A 82 8.95 17.23 1.97
N THR A 83 8.55 16.02 1.57
CA THR A 83 9.34 14.81 1.83
C THR A 83 10.60 14.88 0.94
N TYR A 84 11.79 14.52 1.43
CA TYR A 84 13.07 14.40 0.67
C TYR A 84 13.72 13.06 1.10
N PRO A 85 14.61 12.31 0.36
CA PRO A 85 15.69 12.74 -0.59
C PRO A 85 15.95 11.71 -1.79
N PRO A 86 17.02 11.71 -2.67
CA PRO A 86 18.47 11.98 -2.47
C PRO A 86 19.19 12.85 -3.55
N SER A 87 19.73 13.98 -3.12
CA SER A 87 21.15 14.28 -3.39
C SER A 87 21.82 14.47 -2.04
N TYR A 88 22.85 13.68 -1.77
CA TYR A 88 23.76 13.93 -0.65
C TYR A 88 24.71 15.09 -1.03
N PRO A 89 25.18 15.99 -0.13
CA PRO A 89 25.00 16.03 1.32
C PRO A 89 23.90 17.02 1.81
N PRO A 90 23.51 16.99 3.11
CA PRO A 90 22.27 17.58 3.58
C PRO A 90 22.43 19.02 4.08
N PHE A 91 21.64 19.96 3.55
CA PHE A 91 21.35 21.24 4.21
C PHE A 91 19.94 21.75 3.86
N PHE A 92 19.24 22.25 4.89
CA PHE A 92 17.85 22.74 4.98
C PHE A 92 17.52 23.94 4.04
N PRO A 93 16.27 24.47 3.96
CA PRO A 93 14.93 24.01 4.38
C PRO A 93 13.93 23.90 3.19
N SER A 94 12.85 23.11 3.30
CA SER A 94 11.80 23.10 2.26
C SER A 94 10.71 24.14 2.57
N THR A 95 10.74 25.27 1.86
CA THR A 95 9.57 26.14 1.69
C THR A 95 8.78 25.61 0.51
N GLY A 96 7.80 24.75 0.77
CA GLY A 96 6.93 24.15 -0.24
C GLY A 96 5.66 23.59 0.40
N THR A 97 4.53 24.16 0.02
CA THR A 97 3.13 23.87 0.38
C THR A 97 2.79 22.40 0.07
N VAL A 98 2.84 21.44 1.00
CA VAL A 98 1.99 21.22 2.18
C VAL A 98 2.89 20.59 3.25
N PRO A 99 3.12 21.21 4.42
CA PRO A 99 4.10 20.67 5.36
C PRO A 99 3.61 19.34 5.91
N ILE A 100 4.49 18.34 5.93
CA ILE A 100 4.33 17.19 6.82
C ILE A 100 4.31 17.77 8.23
N VAL A 101 3.17 17.69 8.90
CA VAL A 101 3.03 18.21 10.26
C VAL A 101 3.02 17.05 11.22
N VAL A 102 4.00 17.04 12.11
CA VAL A 102 4.04 16.14 13.26
C VAL A 102 3.70 16.96 14.50
N ALA A 103 2.68 16.55 15.22
CA ALA A 103 2.25 17.20 16.45
C ALA A 103 1.96 16.17 17.53
N ALA A 104 2.22 16.52 18.78
CA ALA A 104 2.04 15.63 19.91
C ALA A 104 1.15 16.27 20.99
N ASP A 105 0.38 15.41 21.65
CA ASP A 105 -0.42 15.74 22.82
C ASP A 105 0.32 15.32 24.10
N PHE A 106 1.08 16.27 24.67
CA PHE A 106 1.75 16.08 25.95
C PHE A 106 0.82 16.27 27.16
N ALA A 107 -0.29 17.00 27.00
CA ALA A 107 -1.24 17.25 28.08
C ALA A 107 -2.20 16.07 28.32
N GLY A 108 -2.45 15.26 27.29
CA GLY A 108 -3.43 14.18 27.32
C GLY A 108 -4.88 14.68 27.20
N ASP A 109 -5.09 15.83 26.58
CA ASP A 109 -6.41 16.48 26.43
C ASP A 109 -6.99 16.34 25.01
N GLY A 110 -6.31 15.59 24.12
CA GLY A 110 -6.65 15.48 22.70
C GLY A 110 -6.19 16.68 21.86
N GLY A 111 -5.57 17.68 22.49
CA GLY A 111 -4.97 18.85 21.87
C GLY A 111 -3.53 18.57 21.44
N PHE A 112 -3.32 18.31 20.15
CA PHE A 112 -1.99 18.19 19.56
C PHE A 112 -1.31 19.56 19.39
N ALA A 113 -1.12 20.27 20.50
CA ALA A 113 -0.65 21.65 20.54
C ALA A 113 0.85 21.80 20.29
N THR A 114 1.64 20.74 20.53
CA THR A 114 3.10 20.80 20.40
C THR A 114 3.53 20.27 19.03
N THR A 115 4.09 21.12 18.18
CA THR A 115 4.71 20.69 16.92
C THR A 115 6.08 20.06 17.17
N ILE A 116 6.33 18.93 16.51
CA ILE A 116 7.61 18.21 16.55
C ILE A 116 8.38 18.54 15.27
N THR A 117 9.60 19.06 15.43
CA THR A 117 10.43 19.53 14.29
C THR A 117 11.69 18.70 14.08
N SER A 118 12.09 17.89 15.07
CA SER A 118 13.30 17.07 15.01
C SER A 118 12.96 15.59 14.82
N TRP A 119 12.71 15.23 13.56
CA TRP A 119 12.32 13.87 13.17
C TRP A 119 12.88 13.51 11.78
N SER A 120 12.87 12.22 11.46
CA SER A 120 13.26 11.67 10.16
C SER A 120 12.45 10.43 9.82
N TRP A 121 12.16 10.22 8.53
CA TRP A 121 11.49 9.01 8.06
C TRP A 121 12.41 7.78 8.07
N GLY A 122 11.80 6.62 8.33
CA GLY A 122 12.42 5.31 8.36
C GLY A 122 11.59 4.27 7.57
N PRO A 123 12.23 3.26 6.97
CA PRO A 123 13.68 3.11 6.76
C PRO A 123 14.25 4.20 5.84
N SER A 124 15.44 4.71 6.14
CA SER A 124 16.00 5.89 5.43
C SER A 124 16.19 5.67 3.92
N ASN A 125 16.44 4.43 3.48
CA ASN A 125 16.66 4.06 2.08
C ASN A 125 15.39 3.52 1.40
N ALA A 126 14.21 3.63 2.02
CA ALA A 126 12.97 3.12 1.43
C ALA A 126 12.68 3.71 0.03
N PRO A 127 12.83 5.03 -0.23
CA PRO A 127 12.57 5.59 -1.56
C PRO A 127 13.54 5.07 -2.62
N MET A 128 14.82 4.88 -2.28
CA MET A 128 15.81 4.31 -3.19
C MET A 128 15.47 2.87 -3.62
N SER A 129 14.68 2.18 -2.80
CA SER A 129 14.22 0.81 -3.07
C SER A 129 12.81 0.77 -3.67
N GLY A 130 12.22 1.93 -4.02
CA GLY A 130 10.83 2.03 -4.47
C GLY A 130 9.83 1.55 -3.41
N ARG A 131 10.15 1.74 -2.12
CA ARG A 131 9.33 1.31 -0.98
C ARG A 131 8.83 2.52 -0.18
N PRO A 132 7.66 2.41 0.47
CA PRO A 132 7.17 3.45 1.36
C PRO A 132 8.02 3.50 2.62
N TRP A 133 8.12 4.70 3.20
CA TRP A 133 8.43 4.83 4.61
C TRP A 133 7.28 4.28 5.44
N THR A 134 7.63 3.64 6.55
CA THR A 134 6.67 2.97 7.44
C THR A 134 6.87 3.37 8.90
N GLN A 135 7.88 4.19 9.18
CA GLN A 135 8.24 4.61 10.52
C GLN A 135 8.66 6.07 10.53
N LEU A 136 8.29 6.80 11.57
CA LEU A 136 8.85 8.10 11.90
C LEU A 136 9.75 7.95 13.12
N VAL A 137 10.99 8.39 13.01
CA VAL A 137 11.96 8.41 14.12
C VAL A 137 12.14 9.83 14.58
N SER A 138 11.77 10.11 15.82
CA SER A 138 11.91 11.42 16.46
C SER A 138 13.13 11.45 17.36
N ARG A 139 13.92 12.51 17.27
CA ARG A 139 14.99 12.82 18.24
C ARG A 139 14.44 13.59 19.44
N GLN A 140 13.32 14.28 19.26
CA GLN A 140 12.57 14.89 20.35
C GLN A 140 11.75 13.82 21.09
N ALA A 141 11.63 13.95 22.40
CA ALA A 141 10.79 13.05 23.20
C ALA A 141 9.33 13.10 22.71
N LEU A 142 8.66 11.95 22.65
CA LEU A 142 7.24 11.84 22.30
C LEU A 142 6.45 11.23 23.47
N PRO A 143 5.20 11.65 23.69
CA PRO A 143 4.33 11.00 24.67
C PRO A 143 4.10 9.54 24.28
N LEU A 144 4.30 8.62 25.23
CA LEU A 144 4.13 7.17 25.03
C LEU A 144 2.70 6.68 25.29
N ARG A 145 1.77 7.60 25.51
CA ARG A 145 0.36 7.27 25.67
C ARG A 145 -0.22 6.82 24.33
N PRO A 146 -1.27 5.98 24.35
CA PRO A 146 -2.01 5.64 23.14
C PRO A 146 -2.47 6.89 22.40
N ASP A 147 -2.32 6.88 21.08
CA ASP A 147 -2.87 7.89 20.17
C ASP A 147 -2.48 9.34 20.52
N ALA A 148 -1.27 9.53 21.06
CA ALA A 148 -0.79 10.84 21.49
C ALA A 148 0.04 11.59 20.43
N VAL A 149 0.28 11.00 19.26
CA VAL A 149 1.03 11.63 18.16
C VAL A 149 0.16 11.72 16.92
N ARG A 150 -0.01 12.93 16.38
CA ARG A 150 -0.71 13.19 15.12
C ARG A 150 0.29 13.53 14.03
N ILE A 151 0.20 12.81 12.91
CA ILE A 151 1.01 13.05 11.73
C ILE A 151 0.06 13.37 10.58
N THR A 152 0.30 14.48 9.90
CA THR A 152 -0.41 14.87 8.68
C THR A 152 0.55 14.68 7.51
N SER A 153 0.22 13.72 6.64
CA SER A 153 0.98 13.43 5.42
C SER A 153 0.02 12.92 4.34
N ARG A 154 0.50 12.80 3.10
CA ARG A 154 -0.12 11.95 2.09
C ARG A 154 0.26 10.51 2.38
N TRP A 155 -0.72 9.62 2.44
CA TRP A 155 -0.49 8.22 2.72
C TRP A 155 -0.71 7.38 1.48
N GLY A 156 0.08 6.33 1.37
CA GLY A 156 -0.01 5.33 0.33
C GLY A 156 1.19 5.30 -0.61
N TRP A 157 0.98 4.61 -1.72
CA TRP A 157 1.98 4.40 -2.78
C TRP A 157 1.70 5.35 -3.93
N THR A 158 2.69 6.13 -4.35
CA THR A 158 2.55 7.09 -5.47
C THR A 158 2.19 6.42 -6.78
N GLU A 159 2.66 5.19 -6.98
CA GLU A 159 2.37 4.37 -8.16
C GLU A 159 2.16 2.92 -7.73
N PHE A 160 1.32 2.20 -8.48
CA PHE A 160 1.15 0.76 -8.29
C PHE A 160 2.37 0.02 -8.83
N PRO A 161 3.07 -0.79 -8.00
CA PRO A 161 4.19 -1.59 -8.49
C PRO A 161 3.71 -2.56 -9.59
N GLU A 162 4.53 -2.77 -10.63
CA GLU A 162 4.16 -3.64 -11.75
C GLU A 162 3.82 -5.06 -11.31
N ALA A 163 4.52 -5.58 -10.28
CA ALA A 163 4.22 -6.87 -9.68
C ALA A 163 2.78 -6.97 -9.12
N ILE A 164 2.24 -5.87 -8.57
CA ILE A 164 0.86 -5.81 -8.06
C ILE A 164 -0.13 -5.80 -9.22
N ARG A 165 0.17 -5.06 -10.30
CA ARG A 165 -0.64 -5.06 -11.53
C ARG A 165 -0.69 -6.45 -12.15
N GLN A 166 0.47 -7.08 -12.33
CA GLN A 166 0.58 -8.43 -12.90
C GLN A 166 -0.11 -9.48 -12.03
N ALA A 167 0.05 -9.42 -10.71
CA ALA A 167 -0.65 -10.30 -9.77
C ALA A 167 -2.18 -10.14 -9.88
N THR A 168 -2.66 -8.90 -10.02
CA THR A 168 -4.10 -8.61 -10.18
C THR A 168 -4.62 -9.15 -11.50
N LEU A 169 -3.90 -8.97 -12.61
CA LEU A 169 -4.27 -9.51 -13.93
C LEU A 169 -4.38 -11.04 -13.89
N MET A 170 -3.38 -11.74 -13.33
CA MET A 170 -3.42 -13.20 -13.21
C MET A 170 -4.59 -13.68 -12.35
N GLN A 171 -4.84 -13.01 -11.22
CA GLN A 171 -5.94 -13.39 -10.33
C GLN A 171 -7.33 -13.07 -10.93
N ALA A 172 -7.47 -11.94 -11.61
CA ALA A 172 -8.70 -11.53 -12.29
C ALA A 172 -9.04 -12.46 -13.45
N ALA A 173 -8.05 -12.84 -14.27
CA ALA A 173 -8.22 -13.82 -15.34
C ALA A 173 -8.77 -15.16 -14.81
N ARG A 174 -8.28 -15.62 -13.64
CA ARG A 174 -8.78 -16.85 -13.01
C ARG A 174 -10.21 -16.71 -12.48
N PHE A 175 -10.56 -15.57 -11.89
CA PHE A 175 -11.92 -15.32 -11.44
C PHE A 175 -12.90 -15.26 -12.61
N HIS A 176 -12.50 -14.62 -13.71
CA HIS A 176 -13.27 -14.59 -14.94
C HIS A 176 -13.49 -16.00 -15.52
N ALA A 177 -12.42 -16.78 -15.71
CA ALA A 177 -12.52 -18.15 -16.23
C ALA A 177 -13.31 -19.10 -15.30
N ARG A 178 -13.28 -18.88 -13.98
CA ARG A 178 -14.05 -19.71 -13.02
C ARG A 178 -15.56 -19.52 -13.16
N ARG A 179 -16.03 -18.37 -13.67
CA ARG A 179 -17.46 -18.12 -13.92
C ARG A 179 -18.07 -19.22 -14.79
N ASP A 180 -17.33 -19.65 -15.81
CA ASP A 180 -17.80 -20.62 -16.80
C ASP A 180 -17.51 -22.07 -16.39
N ALA A 181 -16.86 -22.29 -15.23
CA ALA A 181 -16.48 -23.60 -14.70
C ALA A 181 -16.93 -23.80 -13.23
N PRO A 182 -18.25 -23.75 -12.93
CA PRO A 182 -18.78 -23.83 -11.56
C PRO A 182 -18.46 -25.16 -10.85
N PHE A 183 -18.25 -26.25 -11.59
CA PHE A 183 -17.89 -27.56 -11.05
C PHE A 183 -16.38 -27.81 -10.90
N GLY A 184 -15.54 -26.77 -11.08
CA GLY A 184 -14.10 -26.84 -10.83
C GLY A 184 -13.27 -27.54 -11.92
N VAL A 185 -13.90 -27.88 -13.05
CA VAL A 185 -13.25 -28.34 -14.28
C VAL A 185 -13.49 -27.30 -15.35
N ALA A 186 -12.46 -26.54 -15.70
CA ALA A 186 -12.47 -25.64 -16.85
C ALA A 186 -11.71 -26.33 -18.00
N GLY A 187 -12.38 -26.54 -19.14
CA GLY A 187 -11.81 -27.16 -20.35
C GLY A 187 -12.74 -28.19 -21.01
N SER A 188 -12.53 -28.46 -22.30
CA SER A 188 -13.14 -29.60 -23.01
C SER A 188 -12.19 -30.80 -22.91
N PRO A 189 -12.67 -32.03 -22.64
CA PRO A 189 -11.85 -33.26 -22.64
C PRO A 189 -11.05 -33.45 -23.93
N GLU A 190 -11.52 -32.86 -25.03
CA GLU A 190 -10.93 -32.96 -26.37
C GLU A 190 -9.69 -32.07 -26.55
N THR A 191 -9.48 -31.08 -25.68
CA THR A 191 -8.39 -30.09 -25.77
C THR A 191 -7.30 -30.31 -24.70
N GLY A 192 -7.39 -31.39 -23.92
CA GLY A 192 -6.33 -31.81 -22.97
C GLY A 192 -5.98 -30.79 -21.87
N SER A 193 -6.77 -29.74 -21.70
CA SER A 193 -6.49 -28.62 -20.80
C SER A 193 -7.39 -28.72 -19.59
N GLU A 194 -7.14 -29.68 -18.71
CA GLU A 194 -7.89 -29.88 -17.48
C GLU A 194 -7.30 -28.97 -16.38
N LEU A 195 -7.79 -27.72 -16.30
CA LEU A 195 -7.36 -26.78 -15.27
C LEU A 195 -8.09 -27.07 -13.96
N ARG A 196 -7.47 -27.86 -13.07
CA ARG A 196 -7.93 -28.01 -11.68
C ARG A 196 -7.68 -26.70 -10.93
N LEU A 197 -8.72 -25.89 -10.76
CA LEU A 197 -8.64 -24.62 -10.06
C LEU A 197 -8.51 -24.83 -8.55
N LEU A 198 -7.30 -24.68 -8.00
CA LEU A 198 -7.02 -24.80 -6.56
C LEU A 198 -7.84 -23.79 -5.72
N ALA A 199 -8.05 -24.13 -4.44
CA ALA A 199 -8.73 -23.28 -3.46
C ALA A 199 -7.83 -22.18 -2.85
N LYS A 200 -6.53 -22.18 -3.17
CA LYS A 200 -5.53 -21.24 -2.63
C LYS A 200 -5.21 -20.16 -3.67
N VAL A 201 -4.73 -19.00 -3.19
CA VAL A 201 -4.06 -17.99 -4.03
C VAL A 201 -3.01 -18.69 -4.89
N ASP A 202 -2.93 -18.28 -6.15
CA ASP A 202 -1.99 -18.85 -7.10
C ASP A 202 -0.56 -18.81 -6.54
N PRO A 203 0.24 -19.89 -6.65
CA PRO A 203 1.62 -19.87 -6.18
C PRO A 203 2.45 -18.75 -6.84
N ASP A 204 2.24 -18.46 -8.13
CA ASP A 204 2.99 -17.40 -8.83
C ASP A 204 2.52 -16.02 -8.39
N VAL A 205 1.21 -15.83 -8.18
CA VAL A 205 0.67 -14.61 -7.54
C VAL A 205 1.28 -14.45 -6.15
N ALA A 206 1.35 -15.51 -5.33
CA ALA A 206 1.91 -15.44 -3.99
C ALA A 206 3.39 -15.04 -3.99
N VAL A 207 4.18 -15.56 -4.95
CA VAL A 207 5.60 -15.20 -5.13
C VAL A 207 5.74 -13.73 -5.50
N LEU A 208 4.91 -13.20 -6.41
CA LEU A 208 4.93 -11.78 -6.78
C LEU A 208 4.54 -10.87 -5.61
N LEU A 209 3.59 -11.28 -4.78
CA LEU A 209 3.08 -10.46 -3.67
C LEU A 209 3.98 -10.50 -2.42
N GLN A 210 4.80 -11.55 -2.26
CA GLN A 210 5.62 -11.78 -1.07
C GLN A 210 6.48 -10.57 -0.63
N PRO A 211 7.13 -9.80 -1.53
CA PRO A 211 7.97 -8.66 -1.14
C PRO A 211 7.17 -7.47 -0.60
N PHE A 212 5.87 -7.42 -0.90
CA PHE A 212 4.97 -6.32 -0.55
C PHE A 212 4.11 -6.62 0.68
N THR A 213 3.99 -7.89 1.07
CA THR A 213 3.23 -8.31 2.26
C THR A 213 3.78 -7.66 3.53
N ARG A 214 2.90 -6.98 4.27
CA ARG A 214 3.22 -6.47 5.60
C ARG A 214 3.06 -7.60 6.61
N LYS A 215 4.18 -8.13 7.09
CA LYS A 215 4.18 -9.01 8.28
C LYS A 215 4.06 -8.11 9.50
N TRP A 216 2.90 -8.10 10.15
CA TRP A 216 2.87 -7.64 11.53
C TRP A 216 3.61 -8.70 12.35
N TRP A 217 4.62 -8.27 13.09
CA TRP A 217 5.13 -9.08 14.19
C TRP A 217 3.98 -9.16 15.18
N THR A 218 3.25 -10.27 15.18
CA THR A 218 2.40 -10.61 16.32
C THR A 218 3.38 -10.79 17.47
N ALA A 219 3.37 -9.86 18.42
CA ALA A 219 4.04 -10.02 19.69
C ALA A 219 3.57 -11.32 20.38
#